data_AF-A0A849UD89-F1
#
_entry.id   AF-A0A849UD89-F1
#
_cell.length_a   1.000
_cell.length_b   1.000
_cell.length_c   1.000
_cell.angle_alpha   90.00
_cell.angle_beta   90.00
_cell.angle_gamma   90.00
#
_symmetry.space_group_name_H-M   'P 1'
#
loop_
_entity.id
_entity.type
_entity.pdbx_description
1 polymer ?
#
loop_
_entity_poly.entity_id
_entity_poly.type
_entity_poly.pdbx_seq_one_letter_code
_entity_poly.pdbx_strand_id
1 'polypeptide(L)'
;MKSPKLNNQTNETAIDTQIKNALAADGPVLAAIRAAFPETLAVYAFGSRINANANANADSDLDLSVLVAGYADPLRLWELSGELADIVGCPVDLLDMRAASTVMQYQILQTGRRLWGSELEVGLFEVYVLSEKTELDTARAGLLADIQTRGSVYGR
;
A
#
# COMPACT_ATOMS: atom_id res chain seq x y z
N MET A 1 -4.99 11.46 43.06
CA MET A 1 -4.87 12.36 41.89
C MET A 1 -4.83 11.49 40.64
N LYS A 2 -5.91 11.52 39.84
CA LYS A 2 -5.94 10.84 38.53
C LYS A 2 -5.26 11.76 37.53
N SER A 3 -4.14 11.33 36.95
CA SER A 3 -3.47 12.04 35.86
C SER A 3 -4.38 12.11 34.62
N PRO A 4 -4.39 13.22 33.85
CA PRO A 4 -5.34 13.41 32.77
C PRO A 4 -4.88 12.67 31.49
N LYS A 5 -5.69 11.74 31.01
CA LYS A 5 -5.57 11.11 29.67
C LYS A 5 -6.26 11.99 28.61
N LEU A 6 -5.72 13.16 28.27
CA LEU A 6 -6.42 14.08 27.35
C LEU A 6 -5.62 14.59 26.12
N ASN A 7 -4.42 14.09 25.84
CA ASN A 7 -3.59 14.62 24.74
C ASN A 7 -3.36 13.71 23.51
N ASN A 8 -3.74 12.43 23.53
CA ASN A 8 -3.48 11.54 22.37
C ASN A 8 -4.51 11.69 21.24
N GLN A 9 -5.79 11.80 21.55
CA GLN A 9 -6.86 11.79 20.54
C GLN A 9 -6.83 13.01 19.61
N THR A 10 -6.44 14.18 20.12
CA THR A 10 -6.38 15.43 19.35
C THR A 10 -5.23 15.42 18.34
N ASN A 11 -4.09 14.83 18.70
CA ASN A 11 -2.92 14.71 17.81
C ASN A 11 -3.13 13.63 16.74
N GLU A 12 -3.71 12.48 17.11
CA GLU A 12 -4.06 11.40 16.16
C GLU A 12 -5.02 11.90 15.07
N THR A 13 -6.06 12.65 15.45
CA THR A 13 -7.03 13.21 14.50
C THR A 13 -6.41 14.25 13.54
N ALA A 14 -5.44 15.02 14.02
CA ALA A 14 -4.72 16.01 13.21
C ALA A 14 -3.80 15.35 12.18
N ILE A 15 -3.04 14.32 12.60
CA ILE A 15 -2.15 13.55 11.72
C ILE A 15 -2.96 12.85 10.62
N ASP A 16 -4.08 12.23 10.97
CA ASP A 16 -4.96 11.58 9.98
C ASP A 16 -5.53 12.57 8.97
N THR A 17 -5.81 13.81 9.40
CA THR A 17 -6.29 14.87 8.51
C THR A 17 -5.18 15.35 7.58
N GLN A 18 -3.96 15.52 8.08
CA GLN A 18 -2.78 15.87 7.27
C GLN A 18 -2.51 14.79 6.21
N ILE A 19 -2.49 13.51 6.60
CA ILE A 19 -2.27 12.40 5.66
C ILE A 19 -3.38 12.38 4.59
N LYS A 20 -4.65 12.56 4.97
CA LYS A 20 -5.75 12.62 4.00
C LYS A 20 -5.55 13.75 2.99
N ASN A 21 -5.14 14.93 3.42
CA ASN A 21 -4.87 16.06 2.53
C ASN A 21 -3.63 15.79 1.66
N ALA A 22 -2.58 15.18 2.24
CA ALA A 22 -1.37 14.83 1.52
C ALA A 22 -1.62 13.82 0.39
N LEU A 23 -2.57 12.90 0.61
CA LEU A 23 -2.99 11.85 -0.33
C LEU A 23 -4.14 12.25 -1.26
N ALA A 24 -4.55 13.52 -1.26
CA ALA A 24 -5.56 14.01 -2.21
C ALA A 24 -5.07 13.85 -3.67
N ALA A 25 -6.01 13.88 -4.63
CA ALA A 25 -5.71 13.72 -6.05
C ALA A 25 -4.82 14.84 -6.63
N ASP A 26 -4.74 15.97 -5.95
CA ASP A 26 -3.85 17.11 -6.22
C ASP A 26 -2.82 17.33 -5.08
N GLY A 27 -2.72 16.34 -4.18
CA GLY A 27 -1.89 16.40 -2.99
C GLY A 27 -0.38 16.28 -3.29
N PRO A 28 0.46 16.73 -2.35
CA PRO A 28 1.92 16.71 -2.49
C PRO A 28 2.52 15.32 -2.70
N VAL A 29 1.89 14.26 -2.15
CA VAL A 29 2.38 12.88 -2.33
C VAL A 29 2.29 12.47 -3.80
N LEU A 30 1.13 12.70 -4.42
CA LEU A 30 0.96 12.35 -5.82
C LEU A 30 1.87 13.20 -6.72
N ALA A 31 2.03 14.48 -6.41
CA ALA A 31 2.92 15.37 -7.14
C ALA A 31 4.38 14.86 -7.10
N ALA A 32 4.87 14.48 -5.92
CA ALA A 32 6.21 13.93 -5.75
C ALA A 32 6.40 12.61 -6.50
N ILE A 33 5.44 11.68 -6.40
CA ILE A 33 5.47 10.40 -7.12
C ILE A 33 5.54 10.61 -8.63
N ARG A 34 4.69 11.49 -9.18
CA ARG A 34 4.66 11.73 -10.62
C ARG A 34 5.88 12.51 -11.13
N ALA A 35 6.51 13.32 -10.28
CA ALA A 35 7.78 13.96 -10.60
C ALA A 35 8.94 12.95 -10.64
N ALA A 36 8.98 12.02 -9.69
CA ALA A 36 10.01 10.97 -9.63
C ALA A 36 9.82 9.87 -10.69
N PHE A 37 8.57 9.55 -11.02
CA PHE A 37 8.19 8.53 -11.98
C PHE A 37 7.20 9.10 -13.01
N PRO A 38 7.68 9.77 -14.08
CA PRO A 38 6.81 10.41 -15.07
C PRO A 38 5.86 9.42 -15.79
N GLU A 39 6.31 8.17 -15.96
CA GLU A 39 5.57 7.07 -16.59
C GLU A 39 4.68 6.30 -15.58
N THR A 40 4.24 6.97 -14.50
CA THR A 40 3.30 6.40 -13.54
C THR A 40 1.97 6.13 -14.24
N LEU A 41 1.46 4.90 -14.10
CA LEU A 41 0.16 4.44 -14.57
C LEU A 41 -0.89 4.47 -13.46
N ALA A 42 -0.50 4.20 -12.21
CA ALA A 42 -1.36 4.36 -11.04
C ALA A 42 -0.58 4.51 -9.74
N VAL A 43 -1.27 5.05 -8.74
CA VAL A 43 -0.81 5.14 -7.35
C VAL A 43 -1.94 4.66 -6.44
N TYR A 44 -1.61 3.77 -5.52
CA TYR A 44 -2.52 3.27 -4.49
C TYR A 44 -1.95 3.52 -3.11
N ALA A 45 -2.80 3.88 -2.16
CA ALA A 45 -2.52 3.73 -0.75
C ALA A 45 -3.18 2.46 -0.24
N PHE A 46 -2.50 1.65 0.56
CA PHE A 46 -3.04 0.39 1.08
C PHE A 46 -2.62 0.19 2.54
N GLY A 47 -2.77 -1.04 3.04
CA GLY A 47 -2.31 -1.39 4.37
C GLY A 47 -3.23 -0.94 5.50
N SER A 48 -2.72 -1.00 6.73
CA SER A 48 -3.52 -0.85 7.95
C SER A 48 -4.10 0.56 8.09
N ARG A 49 -3.35 1.60 7.72
CA ARG A 49 -3.80 3.00 7.81
C ARG A 49 -4.94 3.35 6.87
N ILE A 50 -5.06 2.64 5.75
CA ILE A 50 -6.12 2.88 4.76
C ILE A 50 -7.36 2.04 5.05
N ASN A 51 -7.19 0.89 5.69
CA ASN A 51 -8.28 0.00 6.02
C ASN A 51 -8.92 0.41 7.36
N ALA A 52 -10.14 0.97 7.31
CA ALA A 52 -10.88 1.39 8.50
C ALA A 52 -11.19 0.26 9.51
N ASN A 53 -11.06 -1.01 9.10
CA ASN A 53 -11.24 -2.18 9.96
C ASN A 53 -9.93 -2.77 10.48
N ALA A 54 -8.77 -2.21 10.10
CA ALA A 54 -7.48 -2.61 10.64
C ALA A 54 -7.18 -1.78 11.91
N ASN A 55 -6.52 -2.42 12.89
CA ASN A 55 -6.01 -1.74 14.08
C ASN A 55 -4.80 -0.87 13.70
N ALA A 56 -5.02 0.19 12.93
CA ALA A 56 -4.00 1.20 12.66
C ALA A 56 -3.69 1.92 13.96
N ASN A 57 -2.51 1.68 14.52
CA ASN A 57 -1.99 2.48 15.62
C ASN A 57 -1.37 3.76 15.06
N ALA A 58 -1.28 4.80 15.89
CA ALA A 58 -0.69 6.10 15.54
C ALA A 58 0.75 6.00 14.99
N ASP A 59 1.46 4.92 15.30
CA ASP A 59 2.84 4.65 14.88
C ASP A 59 2.96 3.76 13.62
N SER A 60 1.85 3.43 12.95
CA SER A 60 1.91 2.57 11.75
C SER A 60 2.64 3.28 10.60
N ASP A 61 3.18 2.55 9.64
CA ASP A 61 3.72 3.17 8.44
C ASP A 61 2.59 3.44 7.43
N LEU A 62 2.84 4.34 6.48
CA LEU A 62 1.94 4.60 5.36
C LEU A 62 2.37 3.78 4.15
N ASP A 63 1.60 2.75 3.82
CA ASP A 63 1.87 1.89 2.67
C ASP A 63 1.35 2.52 1.37
N LEU A 64 2.27 2.71 0.42
CA LEU A 64 2.00 3.23 -0.93
C LEU A 64 2.57 2.29 -1.99
N SER A 65 1.87 2.21 -3.12
CA SER A 65 2.40 1.52 -4.29
C SER A 65 2.27 2.38 -5.53
N VAL A 66 3.27 2.28 -6.39
CA VAL A 66 3.28 2.88 -7.72
C VAL A 66 3.27 1.77 -8.77
N LEU A 67 2.40 1.92 -9.76
CA LEU A 67 2.43 1.12 -10.97
C LEU A 67 3.04 1.97 -12.07
N VAL A 68 4.13 1.49 -12.67
CA VAL A 68 4.77 2.11 -13.84
C VAL A 68 4.69 1.18 -15.06
N ALA A 69 4.95 1.71 -16.26
CA ALA A 69 4.90 0.92 -17.50
C ALA A 69 5.88 -0.28 -17.49
N GLY A 70 7.05 -0.11 -16.86
CA GLY A 70 8.04 -1.16 -16.62
C GLY A 70 8.16 -1.50 -15.14
N TYR A 71 9.40 -1.52 -14.65
CA TYR A 71 9.71 -1.63 -13.24
C TYR A 71 10.31 -0.31 -12.73
N ALA A 72 9.94 0.10 -11.53
CA ALA A 72 10.56 1.25 -10.89
C ALA A 72 11.95 0.87 -10.37
N ASP A 73 12.90 1.81 -10.44
CA ASP A 73 14.22 1.64 -9.85
C ASP A 73 14.09 1.51 -8.31
N PRO A 74 14.54 0.39 -7.71
CA PRO A 74 14.47 0.21 -6.25
C PRO A 74 15.18 1.30 -5.46
N LEU A 75 16.31 1.83 -5.96
CA LEU A 75 17.01 2.91 -5.29
C LEU A 75 16.16 4.18 -5.28
N ARG A 76 15.52 4.50 -6.42
CA ARG A 76 14.66 5.68 -6.52
C ARG A 76 13.40 5.55 -5.68
N LEU A 77 12.82 4.36 -5.57
CA LEU A 77 11.70 4.08 -4.66
C LEU A 77 12.08 4.34 -3.21
N TRP A 78 13.26 3.86 -2.79
CA TRP A 78 13.75 4.03 -1.43
C TRP A 78 14.01 5.50 -1.09
N GLU A 79 14.67 6.25 -1.99
CA GLU A 79 14.86 7.69 -1.82
C GLU A 79 13.52 8.43 -1.69
N LEU A 80 12.59 8.12 -2.58
CA LEU A 80 11.28 8.76 -2.59
C LEU A 80 10.44 8.40 -1.36
N SER A 81 10.55 7.18 -0.84
CA SER A 81 9.93 6.79 0.44
C SER A 81 10.36 7.74 1.58
N GLY A 82 11.65 8.08 1.66
CA GLY A 82 12.16 9.07 2.62
C GLY A 82 11.59 10.47 2.39
N GLU A 83 11.61 10.96 1.15
CA GLU A 83 11.04 12.26 0.78
C GLU A 83 9.54 12.34 1.13
N LEU A 84 8.79 11.26 0.88
CA LEU A 84 7.37 11.18 1.20
C LEU A 84 7.12 11.15 2.70
N ALA A 85 7.98 10.47 3.47
CA ALA A 85 7.88 10.43 4.93
C ALA A 85 7.98 11.83 5.55
N ASP A 86 8.87 12.67 5.02
CA ASP A 86 9.00 14.07 5.44
C ASP A 86 7.73 14.90 5.13
N ILE A 87 7.06 14.61 4.00
CA ILE A 87 5.81 15.28 3.60
C ILE A 87 4.64 14.88 4.52
N VAL A 88 4.50 13.59 4.82
CA VAL A 88 3.34 13.08 5.56
C VAL A 88 3.54 13.08 7.08
N GLY A 89 4.78 13.18 7.56
CA GLY A 89 5.11 13.18 8.98
C GLY A 89 5.07 11.81 9.66
N CYS A 90 5.13 10.73 8.88
CA CYS A 90 5.23 9.35 9.37
C CYS A 90 6.03 8.51 8.35
N PRO A 91 6.58 7.34 8.72
CA PRO A 91 7.32 6.53 7.76
C PRO A 91 6.42 6.05 6.61
N VAL A 92 6.99 5.95 5.42
CA VAL A 92 6.29 5.58 4.19
C VAL A 92 6.96 4.37 3.58
N ASP A 93 6.20 3.29 3.37
CA ASP A 93 6.67 2.15 2.59
C ASP A 93 6.17 2.30 1.16
N LEU A 94 7.08 2.59 0.22
CA LEU A 94 6.77 2.74 -1.20
C LEU A 94 7.32 1.55 -2.00
N LEU A 95 6.43 0.87 -2.72
CA LEU A 95 6.82 -0.28 -3.55
C LEU A 95 6.37 -0.14 -5.01
N ASP A 96 7.07 -0.86 -5.90
CA ASP A 96 6.62 -1.11 -7.26
C ASP A 96 5.59 -2.24 -7.27
N MET A 97 4.37 -1.90 -7.67
CA MET A 97 3.26 -2.86 -7.75
C MET A 97 3.58 -4.00 -8.74
N ARG A 98 4.31 -3.75 -9.82
CA ARG A 98 4.68 -4.78 -10.81
C ARG A 98 5.73 -5.74 -10.27
N ALA A 99 6.64 -5.27 -9.42
CA ALA A 99 7.68 -6.11 -8.79
C ALA A 99 7.16 -6.90 -7.58
N ALA A 100 6.03 -6.50 -6.99
CA ALA A 100 5.44 -7.16 -5.84
C ALA A 100 4.94 -8.57 -6.16
N SER A 101 4.88 -9.44 -5.15
CA SER A 101 4.30 -10.78 -5.30
C SER A 101 2.82 -10.73 -5.68
N THR A 102 2.31 -11.74 -6.38
CA THR A 102 0.88 -11.84 -6.74
C THR A 102 -0.06 -11.71 -5.53
N VAL A 103 0.34 -12.22 -4.36
CA VAL A 103 -0.42 -12.07 -3.12
C VAL A 103 -0.50 -10.60 -2.68
N MET A 104 0.63 -9.89 -2.73
CA MET A 104 0.70 -8.47 -2.39
C MET A 104 -0.04 -7.60 -3.42
N GLN A 105 0.13 -7.87 -4.72
CA GLN A 105 -0.62 -7.20 -5.79
C GLN A 105 -2.12 -7.33 -5.58
N TYR A 106 -2.60 -8.55 -5.29
CA TYR A 106 -4.00 -8.80 -5.00
C TYR A 106 -4.47 -8.07 -3.75
N GLN A 107 -3.66 -8.00 -2.68
CA GLN A 107 -3.98 -7.24 -1.48
C GLN A 107 -4.13 -5.74 -1.78
N ILE A 108 -3.23 -5.15 -2.56
CA ILE A 108 -3.28 -3.75 -2.98
C ILE A 108 -4.59 -3.47 -3.74
N LEU A 109 -4.95 -4.33 -4.70
CA LEU A 109 -6.20 -4.16 -5.46
C LEU A 109 -7.45 -4.32 -4.60
N GLN A 110 -7.45 -5.28 -3.67
CA GLN A 110 -8.63 -5.61 -2.88
C GLN A 110 -8.87 -4.64 -1.71
N THR A 111 -7.81 -4.10 -1.13
CA THR A 111 -7.89 -3.31 0.11
C THR A 111 -7.39 -1.88 -0.05
N GLY A 112 -6.67 -1.60 -1.13
CA GLY A 112 -6.10 -0.30 -1.37
C GLY A 112 -7.13 0.69 -1.92
N ARG A 113 -6.83 1.96 -1.68
CA ARG A 113 -7.51 3.10 -2.29
C ARG A 113 -6.65 3.63 -3.42
N ARG A 114 -7.17 3.55 -4.65
CA ARG A 114 -6.56 4.21 -5.82
C ARG A 114 -6.59 5.74 -5.60
N LEU A 115 -5.42 6.36 -5.54
CA LEU A 115 -5.27 7.81 -5.43
C LEU A 115 -5.32 8.47 -6.80
N TRP A 116 -4.74 7.79 -7.79
CA TRP A 116 -4.67 8.22 -9.18
C TRP A 116 -4.43 7.00 -10.09
N GLY A 117 -4.90 7.06 -11.33
CA GLY A 117 -4.53 6.08 -12.35
C GLY A 117 -5.29 6.27 -13.65
N SER A 118 -4.72 5.77 -14.75
CA SER A 118 -5.40 5.72 -16.04
C SER A 118 -6.37 4.53 -16.10
N GLU A 119 -7.60 4.73 -16.59
CA GLU A 119 -8.62 3.68 -16.50
C GLU A 119 -8.25 2.41 -17.31
N LEU A 120 -7.67 2.56 -18.49
CA LEU A 120 -7.43 1.43 -19.39
C LEU A 120 -6.24 0.57 -18.92
N GLU A 121 -5.08 1.18 -18.72
CA GLU A 121 -3.85 0.47 -18.35
C GLU A 121 -3.98 -0.18 -16.97
N VAL A 122 -4.64 0.51 -16.05
CA VAL A 122 -4.95 -0.04 -14.73
C VAL A 122 -5.92 -1.21 -14.83
N GLY A 123 -7.02 -1.08 -15.59
CA GLY A 123 -7.99 -2.16 -15.75
C GLY A 123 -7.36 -3.42 -16.36
N LEU A 124 -6.45 -3.26 -17.33
CA LEU A 124 -5.72 -4.40 -17.90
C LEU A 124 -4.78 -5.08 -16.88
N PHE A 125 -4.09 -4.29 -16.07
CA PHE A 125 -3.23 -4.82 -15.01
C PHE A 125 -4.05 -5.54 -13.92
N GLU A 126 -5.20 -4.99 -13.54
CA GLU A 126 -6.13 -5.60 -12.57
C GLU A 126 -6.60 -6.99 -13.03
N VAL A 127 -7.04 -7.10 -14.29
CA VAL A 127 -7.46 -8.39 -14.88
C VAL A 127 -6.34 -9.42 -14.87
N TYR A 128 -5.11 -8.99 -15.20
CA TYR A 128 -3.92 -9.85 -15.14
C TYR A 128 -3.67 -10.37 -13.72
N VAL A 129 -3.62 -9.48 -12.72
CA VAL A 129 -3.37 -9.87 -11.32
C VAL A 129 -4.43 -10.83 -10.78
N LEU A 130 -5.71 -10.61 -11.11
CA LEU A 130 -6.80 -11.49 -10.68
C LEU A 130 -6.69 -12.90 -11.29
N SER A 131 -6.24 -12.99 -12.54
CA SER A 131 -5.99 -14.26 -13.21
C SER A 131 -4.83 -15.01 -12.54
N GLU A 132 -3.69 -14.34 -12.35
CA GLU A 132 -2.51 -14.90 -11.66
C GLU A 132 -2.84 -15.36 -10.23
N LYS A 133 -3.66 -14.58 -9.49
CA LYS A 133 -4.07 -14.94 -8.14
C LYS A 133 -4.91 -16.22 -8.13
N THR A 134 -5.82 -16.37 -9.10
CA THR A 134 -6.67 -17.56 -9.24
C THR A 134 -5.85 -18.80 -9.52
N GLU A 135 -4.86 -18.69 -10.42
CA GLU A 135 -3.93 -19.77 -10.73
C GLU A 135 -3.08 -20.15 -9.51
N LEU A 136 -2.55 -19.15 -8.81
CA LEU A 136 -1.74 -19.35 -7.61
C LEU A 136 -2.51 -20.06 -6.49
N ASP A 137 -3.76 -19.66 -6.25
CA ASP A 137 -4.62 -20.28 -5.25
C ASP A 137 -4.96 -21.72 -5.62
N THR A 138 -5.26 -21.97 -6.90
CA THR A 138 -5.54 -23.30 -7.41
C THR A 138 -4.34 -24.22 -7.23
N ALA A 139 -3.13 -23.75 -7.57
CA ALA A 139 -1.91 -24.52 -7.41
C ALA A 139 -1.57 -24.82 -5.93
N ARG A 140 -1.95 -23.92 -5.01
CA ARG A 140 -1.66 -24.04 -3.58
C ARG A 140 -2.78 -24.69 -2.76
N ALA A 141 -3.96 -24.95 -3.34
CA ALA A 141 -5.14 -25.42 -2.62
C ALA A 141 -4.87 -26.67 -1.77
N GLY A 142 -4.17 -27.67 -2.32
CA GLY A 142 -3.79 -28.87 -1.58
C GLY A 142 -2.86 -28.59 -0.40
N LEU A 143 -1.86 -27.73 -0.58
CA LEU A 143 -0.92 -27.33 0.48
C LEU A 143 -1.62 -26.55 1.60
N LEU A 144 -2.54 -25.66 1.25
CA LEU A 144 -3.31 -24.88 2.23
C LEU A 144 -4.25 -25.76 3.05
N ALA A 145 -4.93 -26.73 2.41
CA ALA A 145 -5.78 -27.70 3.11
C ALA A 145 -4.97 -28.56 4.10
N ASP A 146 -3.77 -28.97 3.67
CA ASP A 146 -2.81 -29.69 4.50
C ASP A 146 -2.34 -28.87 5.72
N ILE A 147 -1.97 -27.59 5.51
CA ILE A 147 -1.58 -26.67 6.58
C ILE A 147 -2.72 -26.47 7.57
N GLN A 148 -3.95 -26.30 7.08
CA GLN A 148 -5.13 -26.12 7.93
C GLN A 148 -5.43 -27.36 8.77
N THR A 149 -5.16 -28.55 8.23
CA THR A 149 -5.34 -29.82 8.94
C THR A 149 -4.22 -30.08 9.97
N ARG A 150 -2.98 -29.70 9.65
CA ARG A 150 -1.80 -29.97 10.51
C ARG A 150 -1.45 -28.85 11.49
N GLY A 151 -1.98 -27.64 11.30
CA GLY A 151 -1.72 -26.47 12.15
C GLY A 151 -0.29 -25.91 12.09
N SER A 152 0.55 -26.32 11.14
CA SER A 152 1.93 -25.83 11.01
C SER A 152 2.38 -25.66 9.55
N VAL A 153 3.18 -24.61 9.31
CA VAL A 153 3.83 -24.31 8.03
C VAL A 153 5.30 -24.62 8.18
N TYR A 154 5.83 -25.59 7.41
CA TYR A 154 7.27 -25.82 7.34
C TYR A 154 7.85 -24.95 6.23
N GLY A 155 8.51 -23.85 6.60
CA GLY A 155 9.46 -23.16 5.72
C GLY A 155 10.79 -23.92 5.75
N ARG A 156 11.33 -24.27 4.58
CA ARG A 156 12.68 -24.84 4.44
C ARG A 156 13.57 -23.83 3.75
#